data_AF-A0A1J4KGV7-F1
#
_entry.id   AF-A0A1J4KGV7-F1
#
_cell.length_a   1.000
_cell.length_b   1.000
_cell.length_c   1.000
_cell.angle_alpha   90.00
_cell.angle_beta   90.00
_cell.angle_gamma   90.00
#
_symmetry.space_group_name_H-M   'P 1'
#
loop_
_entity.id
_entity.type
_entity.pdbx_description
1 polymer ?
#
loop_
_entity_poly.entity_id
_entity_poly.type
_entity_poly.pdbx_seq_one_letter_code
_entity_poly.pdbx_strand_id
1 'polypeptide(L)'
;MNLLLLCEFLSLALSVGEHPIYFVSGFGGSPLFGTVLYDKLYPQCANITHQQYFPAVDEEFYVNQSECQSLFMTVRLENGKVKTLPGIEVETLPFGEWNFGWEFSLNDDHKFTGVSFNFMNHFLTSEPIYEQLKANIDNQTEKVVLIGYSQGTHFLIDFLQRFVNDANWTQEHIDGVVLLAPAVGGFLNLQRQIDQTMDPFISNDQMKVAIQRMPGLHNLLPNYHVYNDTALIENYTNGTTVKASQIYQFLRENDRLDNDAYEIFKLTEKDHLQNDYLEELGVRTLVLYNSGFPTIGAYRWNNTIDDMIPINRPGDGEVTADGAQYLCRNWINFTTCVDFHKENAFTHKSIVHEKDVIERIIQFIELTEEKVEIGGLGIFIVVIAIAALQAVVLIVVLFILCKNRGNDVPTVGSFVSFG
;
A
#
# COMPACT_ATOMS: atom_id res chain seq x y z
N MET A 1 7.37 41.90 -25.57
CA MET A 1 6.80 40.79 -24.78
C MET A 1 7.44 40.89 -23.40
N ASN A 2 6.63 41.20 -22.37
CA ASN A 2 7.09 41.81 -21.11
C ASN A 2 7.84 40.82 -20.22
N LEU A 3 8.95 41.29 -19.63
CA LEU A 3 9.73 40.59 -18.60
C LEU A 3 8.86 40.18 -17.39
N LEU A 4 7.80 40.94 -17.11
CA LEU A 4 6.79 40.64 -16.09
C LEU A 4 5.98 39.37 -16.38
N LEU A 5 5.60 39.12 -17.64
CA LEU A 5 4.90 37.89 -18.05
C LEU A 5 5.82 36.68 -17.93
N LEU A 6 7.12 36.87 -18.16
CA LEU A 6 8.13 35.83 -17.94
C LEU A 6 8.30 35.52 -16.44
N CYS A 7 8.32 36.54 -15.58
CA CYS A 7 8.40 36.36 -14.12
C CYS A 7 7.13 35.71 -13.53
N GLU A 8 5.94 36.02 -14.02
CA GLU A 8 4.71 35.34 -13.60
C GLU A 8 4.68 33.88 -14.05
N PHE A 9 5.14 33.57 -15.27
CA PHE A 9 5.32 32.19 -15.73
C PHE A 9 6.39 31.42 -14.92
N LEU A 10 7.50 32.07 -14.57
CA LEU A 10 8.55 31.48 -13.73
C LEU A 10 8.09 31.31 -12.28
N SER A 11 7.28 32.22 -11.74
CA SER A 11 6.74 32.11 -10.37
C SER A 11 5.65 31.02 -10.29
N LEU A 12 4.84 30.84 -11.33
CA LEU A 12 3.93 29.68 -11.43
C LEU A 12 4.70 28.36 -11.61
N ALA A 13 5.83 28.36 -12.32
CA ALA A 13 6.66 27.17 -12.52
C ALA A 13 7.53 26.79 -11.30
N LEU A 14 7.61 27.66 -10.29
CA LEU A 14 8.41 27.48 -9.07
C LEU A 14 7.55 27.25 -7.81
N SER A 15 6.23 27.29 -7.94
CA SER A 15 5.35 26.71 -6.93
C SER A 15 5.47 25.19 -7.03
N VAL A 16 6.50 24.62 -6.40
CA VAL A 16 6.56 23.18 -6.13
C VAL A 16 5.42 22.90 -5.17
N GLY A 17 4.28 22.43 -5.70
CA GLY A 17 3.19 21.97 -4.87
C GLY A 17 3.68 20.78 -4.06
N GLU A 18 3.39 20.74 -2.77
CA GLU A 18 3.60 19.55 -1.96
C GLU A 18 2.79 18.40 -2.57
N HIS A 19 3.46 17.27 -2.86
CA HIS A 19 2.79 16.07 -3.33
C HIS A 19 1.75 15.63 -2.31
N PRO A 20 0.48 15.36 -2.69
CA PRO A 20 -0.48 14.76 -1.78
C PRO A 20 0.04 13.41 -1.28
N ILE A 21 0.03 13.20 0.04
CA ILE A 21 0.51 11.97 0.67
C ILE A 21 -0.68 11.17 1.16
N TYR A 22 -0.75 9.89 0.79
CA TYR A 22 -1.71 8.94 1.35
C TYR A 22 -1.00 7.93 2.23
N PHE A 23 -1.49 7.74 3.46
CA PHE A 23 -0.93 6.79 4.39
C PHE A 23 -1.88 5.60 4.61
N VAL A 24 -1.37 4.39 4.38
CA VAL A 24 -2.04 3.12 4.64
C VAL A 24 -1.37 2.41 5.80
N SER A 25 -2.16 2.15 6.83
CA SER A 25 -1.69 1.56 8.08
C SER A 25 -1.49 0.05 8.05
N GLY A 26 -0.87 -0.47 9.11
CA GLY A 26 -0.64 -1.90 9.30
C GLY A 26 -1.83 -2.67 9.86
N PHE A 27 -1.58 -3.97 10.12
CA PHE A 27 -2.52 -4.82 10.84
C PHE A 27 -2.72 -4.29 12.26
N GLY A 28 -3.96 -4.18 12.71
CA GLY A 28 -4.25 -3.54 14.00
C GLY A 28 -4.12 -2.03 13.96
N GLY A 29 -4.05 -1.46 12.76
CA GLY A 29 -3.96 -0.03 12.62
C GLY A 29 -5.32 0.65 12.67
N SER A 30 -6.17 0.35 11.70
CA SER A 30 -7.37 1.16 11.47
C SER A 30 -8.42 0.89 12.56
N PRO A 31 -9.04 1.93 13.15
CA PRO A 31 -10.19 1.71 14.01
C PRO A 31 -11.33 1.01 13.26
N LEU A 32 -11.97 0.05 13.94
CA LEU A 32 -13.09 -0.73 13.40
C LEU A 32 -14.32 -0.55 14.29
N PHE A 33 -15.46 -0.34 13.64
CA PHE A 33 -16.75 -0.07 14.24
C PHE A 33 -17.73 -1.16 13.84
N GLY A 34 -18.55 -1.62 14.78
CA GLY A 34 -19.55 -2.66 14.57
C GLY A 34 -20.97 -2.16 14.79
N THR A 35 -21.89 -2.59 13.92
CA THR A 35 -23.33 -2.32 14.04
C THR A 35 -24.11 -3.63 13.91
N VAL A 36 -25.09 -3.84 14.81
CA VAL A 36 -26.04 -4.95 14.75
C VAL A 36 -27.36 -4.42 14.20
N LEU A 37 -27.69 -4.81 12.97
CA LEU A 37 -28.92 -4.39 12.30
C LEU A 37 -30.13 -5.26 12.67
N TYR A 38 -29.90 -6.54 12.95
CA TYR A 38 -30.94 -7.53 13.17
C TYR A 38 -30.83 -8.17 14.57
N ASP A 39 -31.26 -7.44 15.59
CA ASP A 39 -31.24 -7.89 17.00
C ASP A 39 -31.89 -9.26 17.22
N LYS A 40 -32.88 -9.65 16.40
CA LYS A 40 -33.52 -10.97 16.51
C LYS A 40 -32.56 -12.13 16.22
N LEU A 41 -31.53 -11.92 15.42
CA LEU A 41 -30.51 -12.93 15.12
C LEU A 41 -29.44 -12.98 16.22
N TYR A 42 -29.17 -11.85 16.89
CA TYR A 42 -28.15 -11.72 17.93
C TYR A 42 -28.70 -10.96 19.15
N PRO A 43 -29.65 -11.55 19.89
CA PRO A 43 -30.34 -10.86 20.97
C PRO A 43 -29.39 -10.43 22.11
N GLN A 44 -28.26 -11.10 22.27
CA GLN A 44 -27.22 -10.75 23.24
C GLN A 44 -26.44 -9.48 22.85
N CYS A 45 -26.53 -9.05 21.59
CA CYS A 45 -25.84 -7.89 21.02
C CYS A 45 -26.82 -6.79 20.57
N ALA A 46 -28.02 -6.78 21.12
CA ALA A 46 -29.07 -5.85 20.71
C ALA A 46 -28.69 -4.38 20.99
N ASN A 47 -29.09 -3.49 20.08
CA ASN A 47 -28.85 -2.04 20.16
C ASN A 47 -27.37 -1.60 20.07
N ILE A 48 -26.46 -2.43 19.56
CA ILE A 48 -25.09 -1.98 19.27
C ILE A 48 -25.10 -1.26 17.91
N THR A 49 -24.78 0.03 17.92
CA THR A 49 -24.71 0.87 16.72
C THR A 49 -23.40 1.64 16.71
N HIS A 50 -22.63 1.47 15.63
CA HIS A 50 -21.37 2.17 15.38
C HIS A 50 -20.41 2.15 16.58
N GLN A 51 -20.34 1.00 17.26
CA GLN A 51 -19.48 0.82 18.43
C GLN A 51 -18.07 0.50 17.97
N GLN A 52 -17.09 1.31 18.39
CA GLN A 52 -15.69 0.99 18.17
C GLN A 52 -15.32 -0.26 18.98
N TYR A 53 -15.00 -1.35 18.29
CA TYR A 53 -14.57 -2.60 18.92
C TYR A 53 -13.06 -2.83 18.76
N PHE A 54 -12.39 -2.01 17.94
CA PHE A 54 -10.95 -2.01 17.80
C PHE A 54 -10.41 -0.60 17.47
N PRO A 55 -9.28 -0.15 18.05
CA PRO A 55 -8.68 -0.69 19.28
C PRO A 55 -9.66 -0.60 20.46
N ALA A 56 -9.37 -1.32 21.55
CA ALA A 56 -10.20 -1.33 22.76
C ALA A 56 -10.17 0.04 23.46
N VAL A 57 -11.11 0.92 23.10
CA VAL A 57 -11.29 2.25 23.73
C VAL A 57 -12.24 2.23 24.91
N ASP A 58 -13.18 1.28 24.92
CA ASP A 58 -14.15 1.06 25.99
C ASP A 58 -13.88 -0.30 26.64
N GLU A 59 -13.23 -0.28 27.81
CA GLU A 59 -12.88 -1.49 28.57
C GLU A 59 -14.12 -2.27 29.00
N GLU A 60 -15.23 -1.59 29.32
CA GLU A 60 -16.46 -2.26 29.75
C GLU A 60 -17.09 -3.02 28.59
N PHE A 61 -17.18 -2.39 27.41
CA PHE A 61 -17.61 -3.08 26.20
C PHE A 61 -16.70 -4.28 25.91
N TYR A 62 -15.39 -4.09 26.06
CA TYR A 62 -14.41 -5.11 25.74
C TYR A 62 -14.52 -6.36 26.62
N VAL A 63 -14.76 -6.16 27.92
CA VAL A 63 -14.89 -7.24 28.90
C VAL A 63 -16.27 -7.89 28.86
N ASN A 64 -17.34 -7.09 28.73
CA ASN A 64 -18.70 -7.58 28.89
C ASN A 64 -19.38 -8.01 27.58
N GLN A 65 -18.85 -7.61 26.41
CA GLN A 65 -19.44 -7.87 25.10
C GLN A 65 -18.51 -8.67 24.18
N SER A 66 -17.74 -9.62 24.73
CA SER A 66 -16.77 -10.43 23.98
C SER A 66 -17.41 -11.27 22.87
N GLU A 67 -18.66 -11.72 23.07
CA GLU A 67 -19.43 -12.40 22.04
C GLU A 67 -19.76 -11.46 20.87
N CYS A 68 -20.17 -10.22 21.14
CA CYS A 68 -20.48 -9.25 20.08
C CYS A 68 -19.25 -8.85 19.27
N GLN A 69 -18.11 -8.69 19.94
CA GLN A 69 -16.83 -8.46 19.26
C GLN A 69 -16.49 -9.61 18.31
N SER A 70 -16.70 -10.86 18.74
CA SER A 70 -16.46 -12.02 17.89
C SER A 70 -17.40 -12.06 16.67
N LEU A 71 -18.65 -11.60 16.79
CA LEU A 71 -19.56 -11.48 15.66
C LEU A 71 -19.10 -10.45 14.62
N PHE A 72 -18.57 -9.30 15.07
CA PHE A 72 -17.99 -8.29 14.17
C PHE A 72 -16.76 -8.81 13.41
N MET A 73 -15.97 -9.67 14.04
CA MET A 73 -14.79 -10.27 13.40
C MET A 73 -15.12 -11.49 12.54
N THR A 74 -16.28 -12.11 12.74
CA THR A 74 -16.64 -13.34 12.03
C THR A 74 -17.08 -13.03 10.61
N VAL A 75 -16.46 -13.74 9.66
CA VAL A 75 -16.90 -13.79 8.27
C VAL A 75 -17.44 -15.17 7.91
N ARG A 76 -18.21 -15.22 6.83
CA ARG A 76 -18.74 -16.44 6.23
C ARG A 76 -18.52 -16.43 4.73
N LEU A 77 -18.53 -17.63 4.15
CA LEU A 77 -18.57 -17.79 2.71
C LEU A 77 -20.03 -17.78 2.23
N GLU A 78 -20.34 -16.91 1.27
CA GLU A 78 -21.64 -16.89 0.61
C GLU A 78 -21.42 -16.75 -0.89
N ASN A 79 -21.82 -17.78 -1.66
CA ASN A 79 -21.64 -17.86 -3.11
C ASN A 79 -20.18 -17.63 -3.56
N GLY A 80 -19.22 -18.22 -2.84
CA GLY A 80 -17.79 -18.09 -3.14
C GLY A 80 -17.19 -16.72 -2.79
N LYS A 81 -17.93 -15.84 -2.11
CA LYS A 81 -17.44 -14.54 -1.63
C LYS A 81 -17.43 -14.49 -0.11
N VAL A 82 -16.41 -13.86 0.45
CA VAL A 82 -16.33 -13.58 1.89
C VAL A 82 -17.25 -12.42 2.22
N LYS A 83 -18.09 -12.58 3.25
CA LYS A 83 -19.00 -11.56 3.75
C LYS A 83 -19.05 -11.58 5.27
N THR A 84 -19.45 -10.46 5.85
CA THR A 84 -19.87 -10.41 7.26
C THR A 84 -21.09 -11.31 7.50
N LEU A 85 -21.37 -11.60 8.78
CA LEU A 85 -22.57 -12.32 9.17
C LEU A 85 -23.85 -11.51 8.81
N PRO A 86 -25.00 -12.17 8.53
CA PRO A 86 -26.24 -11.47 8.22
C PRO A 86 -26.63 -10.51 9.34
N GLY A 87 -26.93 -9.25 9.02
CA GLY A 87 -27.29 -8.24 10.00
C GLY A 87 -26.13 -7.69 10.82
N ILE A 88 -24.89 -7.99 10.44
CA ILE A 88 -23.68 -7.39 11.00
C ILE A 88 -23.03 -6.50 9.95
N GLU A 89 -22.81 -5.23 10.32
CA GLU A 89 -22.02 -4.28 9.54
C GLU A 89 -20.73 -3.96 10.29
N VAL A 90 -19.63 -3.88 9.54
CA VAL A 90 -18.32 -3.48 10.05
C VAL A 90 -17.82 -2.33 9.18
N GLU A 91 -17.49 -1.23 9.83
CA GLU A 91 -17.05 0.01 9.21
C GLU A 91 -15.66 0.37 9.72
N THR A 92 -14.94 1.16 8.93
CA THR A 92 -13.70 1.83 9.35
C THR A 92 -13.97 3.31 9.53
N LEU A 93 -12.97 4.08 9.93
CA LEU A 93 -13.05 5.53 9.80
C LEU A 93 -13.36 5.94 8.34
N PRO A 94 -14.06 7.07 8.14
CA PRO A 94 -14.24 7.68 6.82
C PRO A 94 -12.90 7.91 6.11
N PHE A 95 -12.92 7.83 4.78
CA PHE A 95 -11.73 8.10 3.97
C PHE A 95 -11.17 9.49 4.26
N GLY A 96 -9.85 9.58 4.43
CA GLY A 96 -9.14 10.81 4.75
C GLY A 96 -9.15 11.19 6.22
N GLU A 97 -10.02 10.58 7.04
CA GLU A 97 -9.89 10.69 8.49
C GLU A 97 -8.72 9.86 9.01
N TRP A 98 -8.02 10.45 9.96
CA TRP A 98 -6.86 9.85 10.60
C TRP A 98 -6.98 10.00 12.11
N ASN A 99 -7.15 8.88 12.80
CA ASN A 99 -7.10 8.85 14.26
C ASN A 99 -6.45 7.54 14.70
N PHE A 100 -5.13 7.58 14.85
CA PHE A 100 -4.33 6.43 15.25
C PHE A 100 -3.70 6.66 16.61
N GLY A 101 -3.72 5.63 17.45
CA GLY A 101 -2.98 5.64 18.72
C GLY A 101 -1.46 5.53 18.57
N TRP A 102 -0.96 5.30 17.35
CA TRP A 102 0.46 5.33 17.01
C TRP A 102 0.69 6.54 16.11
N GLU A 103 1.10 7.64 16.72
CA GLU A 103 1.35 8.93 16.06
C GLU A 103 2.56 8.82 15.12
N PHE A 104 2.36 8.22 13.95
CA PHE A 104 3.24 8.46 12.81
C PHE A 104 2.94 9.87 12.32
N SER A 105 3.87 10.79 12.56
CA SER A 105 3.83 12.14 12.03
C SER A 105 5.11 12.38 11.25
N LEU A 106 4.95 12.68 9.97
CA LEU A 106 5.90 13.58 9.32
C LEU A 106 5.69 14.95 10.00
N ASN A 107 6.72 15.77 10.13
CA ASN A 107 6.66 17.10 10.77
C ASN A 107 5.41 17.93 10.38
N ASP A 108 5.13 19.04 11.11
CA ASP A 108 3.93 19.89 10.91
C ASP A 108 3.69 20.36 9.46
N ASP A 109 4.72 20.32 8.62
CA ASP A 109 4.70 20.74 7.21
C ASP A 109 4.12 19.66 6.27
N HIS A 110 4.14 18.37 6.64
CA HIS A 110 3.67 17.28 5.78
C HIS A 110 2.41 16.61 6.33
N LYS A 111 1.25 17.03 5.82
CA LYS A 111 -0.03 16.37 6.14
C LYS A 111 -0.29 15.21 5.21
N PHE A 112 -0.72 14.09 5.76
CA PHE A 112 -1.15 12.93 4.99
C PHE A 112 -2.65 12.70 5.12
N THR A 113 -3.22 12.10 4.07
CA THR A 113 -4.60 11.62 4.01
C THR A 113 -4.62 10.17 4.46
N GLY A 114 -5.37 9.89 5.53
CA GLY A 114 -5.49 8.54 6.08
C GLY A 114 -6.34 7.62 5.20
N VAL A 115 -5.85 6.41 4.92
CA VAL A 115 -6.60 5.36 4.23
C VAL A 115 -6.89 4.24 5.23
N SER A 116 -8.06 4.33 5.86
CA SER A 116 -8.53 3.32 6.81
C SER A 116 -9.18 2.15 6.08
N PHE A 117 -8.85 0.93 6.48
CA PHE A 117 -9.41 -0.29 5.88
C PHE A 117 -9.61 -1.39 6.93
N ASN A 118 -10.49 -2.34 6.63
CA ASN A 118 -10.70 -3.49 7.50
C ASN A 118 -9.55 -4.49 7.35
N PHE A 119 -8.51 -4.30 8.14
CA PHE A 119 -7.30 -5.12 8.14
C PHE A 119 -7.54 -6.59 8.50
N MET A 120 -8.64 -6.89 9.22
CA MET A 120 -9.01 -8.27 9.56
C MET A 120 -9.55 -9.03 8.35
N ASN A 121 -10.19 -8.34 7.40
CA ASN A 121 -10.79 -8.95 6.21
C ASN A 121 -10.04 -8.65 4.90
N HIS A 122 -8.94 -7.91 5.01
CA HIS A 122 -8.03 -7.67 3.90
C HIS A 122 -7.42 -8.98 3.39
N PHE A 123 -7.29 -9.22 2.10
CA PHE A 123 -7.59 -8.33 0.96
C PHE A 123 -8.93 -8.63 0.28
N LEU A 124 -9.62 -9.71 0.67
CA LEU A 124 -10.82 -10.21 -0.01
C LEU A 124 -12.02 -9.24 0.04
N THR A 125 -11.99 -8.25 0.95
CA THR A 125 -13.05 -7.24 1.09
C THR A 125 -12.56 -5.81 0.87
N SER A 126 -11.38 -5.61 0.29
CA SER A 126 -10.76 -4.27 0.16
C SER A 126 -11.18 -3.48 -1.09
N GLU A 127 -11.93 -4.07 -2.00
CA GLU A 127 -12.35 -3.42 -3.25
C GLU A 127 -13.04 -2.05 -3.05
N PRO A 128 -13.99 -1.88 -2.11
CA PRO A 128 -14.65 -0.58 -1.91
C PRO A 128 -13.71 0.55 -1.45
N ILE A 129 -12.68 0.23 -0.67
CA ILE A 129 -11.69 1.24 -0.24
C ILE A 129 -10.66 1.52 -1.34
N TYR A 130 -10.37 0.54 -2.21
CA TYR A 130 -9.57 0.77 -3.40
C TYR A 130 -10.24 1.70 -4.39
N GLU A 131 -11.55 1.54 -4.63
CA GLU A 131 -12.33 2.45 -5.48
C GLU A 131 -12.26 3.89 -4.95
N GLN A 132 -12.42 4.06 -3.63
CA GLN A 132 -12.33 5.38 -2.98
C GLN A 132 -10.93 5.97 -3.09
N LEU A 133 -9.87 5.19 -2.84
CA LEU A 133 -8.50 5.64 -2.97
C LEU A 133 -8.20 6.07 -4.41
N LYS A 134 -8.52 5.22 -5.39
CA LYS A 134 -8.30 5.54 -6.80
C LYS A 134 -9.04 6.81 -7.22
N ALA A 135 -10.33 6.94 -6.86
CA ALA A 135 -11.10 8.13 -7.20
C ALA A 135 -10.53 9.41 -6.56
N ASN A 136 -9.99 9.33 -5.34
CA ASN A 136 -9.34 10.47 -4.71
C ASN A 136 -8.03 10.85 -5.40
N ILE A 137 -7.25 9.87 -5.84
CA ILE A 137 -6.00 10.08 -6.60
C ILE A 137 -6.30 10.65 -7.99
N ASP A 138 -7.32 10.14 -8.69
CA ASP A 138 -7.75 10.64 -10.00
C ASP A 138 -8.18 12.12 -9.95
N ASN A 139 -8.59 12.62 -8.79
CA ASN A 139 -8.97 14.02 -8.57
C ASN A 139 -7.81 14.93 -8.17
N GLN A 140 -6.59 14.40 -7.96
CA GLN A 140 -5.42 15.21 -7.69
C GLN A 140 -4.84 15.80 -8.98
N THR A 141 -4.37 17.04 -8.91
CA THR A 141 -3.67 17.68 -10.03
C THR A 141 -2.20 17.30 -10.10
N GLU A 142 -1.62 16.99 -8.95
CA GLU A 142 -0.24 16.54 -8.80
C GLU A 142 -0.19 15.03 -8.58
N LYS A 143 0.93 14.42 -8.96
CA LYS A 143 1.21 13.03 -8.60
C LYS A 143 1.29 12.88 -7.08
N VAL A 144 0.88 11.73 -6.59
CA VAL A 144 0.75 11.44 -5.15
C VAL A 144 1.89 10.55 -4.65
N VAL A 145 2.22 10.66 -3.37
CA VAL A 145 3.09 9.70 -2.68
C VAL A 145 2.23 8.76 -1.84
N LEU A 146 2.45 7.45 -2.00
CA LEU A 146 1.77 6.43 -1.21
C LEU A 146 2.72 5.88 -0.16
N ILE A 147 2.31 5.86 1.11
CA ILE A 147 3.11 5.32 2.21
C ILE A 147 2.33 4.17 2.86
N GLY A 148 2.92 2.98 2.88
CA GLY A 148 2.36 1.81 3.55
C GLY A 148 3.24 1.41 4.73
N TYR A 149 2.62 1.04 5.84
CA TYR A 149 3.31 0.44 6.98
C TYR A 149 2.81 -0.98 7.23
N SER A 150 3.71 -1.96 7.45
CA SER A 150 3.34 -3.34 7.78
C SER A 150 2.35 -3.92 6.75
N GLN A 151 1.19 -4.43 7.14
CA GLN A 151 0.15 -4.91 6.18
C GLN A 151 -0.30 -3.83 5.19
N GLY A 152 -0.17 -2.54 5.51
CA GLY A 152 -0.45 -1.44 4.58
C GLY A 152 0.46 -1.46 3.35
N THR A 153 1.67 -2.01 3.44
CA THR A 153 2.52 -2.22 2.25
C THR A 153 1.94 -3.29 1.34
N HIS A 154 1.38 -4.36 1.91
CA HIS A 154 0.67 -5.38 1.14
C HIS A 154 -0.57 -4.78 0.46
N PHE A 155 -1.34 -3.96 1.18
CA PHE A 155 -2.48 -3.23 0.63
C PHE A 155 -2.09 -2.39 -0.58
N LEU A 156 -1.00 -1.61 -0.50
CA LEU A 156 -0.57 -0.75 -1.61
C LEU A 156 -0.14 -1.54 -2.85
N ILE A 157 0.57 -2.64 -2.65
CA ILE A 157 0.98 -3.51 -3.75
C ILE A 157 -0.25 -4.16 -4.40
N ASP A 158 -1.17 -4.69 -3.59
CA ASP A 158 -2.42 -5.28 -4.06
C ASP A 158 -3.30 -4.25 -4.80
N PHE A 159 -3.36 -3.02 -4.29
CA PHE A 159 -4.04 -1.90 -4.94
C PHE A 159 -3.44 -1.60 -6.32
N LEU A 160 -2.14 -1.38 -6.43
CA LEU A 160 -1.50 -0.98 -7.68
C LEU A 160 -1.46 -2.12 -8.71
N GLN A 161 -1.14 -3.34 -8.29
CA GLN A 161 -0.87 -4.45 -9.21
C GLN A 161 -2.11 -5.27 -9.54
N ARG A 162 -3.02 -5.47 -8.58
CA ARG A 162 -4.20 -6.32 -8.79
C ARG A 162 -5.45 -5.51 -9.07
N PHE A 163 -5.72 -4.46 -8.29
CA PHE A 163 -6.94 -3.66 -8.45
C PHE A 163 -6.83 -2.67 -9.60
N VAL A 164 -5.82 -1.78 -9.59
CA VAL A 164 -5.57 -0.83 -10.68
C VAL A 164 -5.07 -1.57 -11.90
N ASN A 165 -3.97 -2.33 -11.76
CA ASN A 165 -3.38 -3.15 -12.82
C ASN A 165 -3.17 -2.38 -14.15
N ASP A 166 -2.69 -1.14 -14.03
CA ASP A 166 -2.38 -0.26 -15.16
C ASP A 166 -1.09 0.51 -14.86
N ALA A 167 -0.02 0.13 -15.56
CA ALA A 167 1.29 0.75 -15.41
C ALA A 167 1.31 2.21 -15.89
N ASN A 168 0.50 2.55 -16.91
CA ASN A 168 0.43 3.93 -17.39
C ASN A 168 -0.28 4.81 -16.35
N TRP A 169 -1.39 4.32 -15.79
CA TRP A 169 -2.07 5.02 -14.70
C TRP A 169 -1.13 5.22 -13.50
N THR A 170 -0.38 4.18 -13.14
CA THR A 170 0.57 4.25 -12.02
C THR A 170 1.65 5.30 -12.29
N GLN A 171 2.23 5.32 -13.49
CA GLN A 171 3.23 6.33 -13.87
C GLN A 171 2.64 7.75 -13.97
N GLU A 172 1.37 7.89 -14.37
CA GLU A 172 0.69 9.17 -14.52
C GLU A 172 0.33 9.80 -13.17
N HIS A 173 -0.09 8.99 -12.21
CA HIS A 173 -0.67 9.47 -10.95
C HIS A 173 0.21 9.29 -9.71
N ILE A 174 1.18 8.36 -9.73
CA ILE A 174 1.99 8.04 -8.55
C ILE A 174 3.41 8.58 -8.74
N ASP A 175 3.84 9.44 -7.81
CA ASP A 175 5.20 9.99 -7.80
C ASP A 175 6.19 9.00 -7.16
N GLY A 176 5.75 8.39 -6.05
CA GLY A 176 6.55 7.39 -5.37
C GLY A 176 5.78 6.59 -4.33
N VAL A 177 6.38 5.46 -3.94
CA VAL A 177 5.82 4.54 -2.95
C VAL A 177 6.85 4.28 -1.85
N VAL A 178 6.43 4.43 -0.59
CA VAL A 178 7.23 4.08 0.58
C VAL A 178 6.66 2.82 1.22
N LEU A 179 7.48 1.78 1.34
CA LEU A 179 7.16 0.53 2.00
C LEU A 179 7.94 0.45 3.32
N LEU A 180 7.26 0.76 4.42
CA LEU A 180 7.84 0.83 5.77
C LEU A 180 7.53 -0.45 6.56
N ALA A 181 8.58 -1.14 7.03
CA ALA A 181 8.48 -2.45 7.70
C ALA A 181 7.53 -3.42 6.95
N PRO A 182 7.80 -3.70 5.67
CA PRO A 182 6.83 -4.31 4.78
C PRO A 182 6.45 -5.73 5.21
N ALA A 183 5.15 -6.00 5.28
CA ALA A 183 4.60 -7.35 5.42
C ALA A 183 4.28 -7.99 4.06
N VAL A 184 5.05 -7.63 3.02
CA VAL A 184 4.86 -8.10 1.64
C VAL A 184 5.31 -9.55 1.52
N GLY A 185 4.50 -10.38 0.87
CA GLY A 185 4.73 -11.83 0.82
C GLY A 185 4.46 -12.54 2.15
N GLY A 186 3.90 -11.85 3.15
CA GLY A 186 3.56 -12.42 4.44
C GLY A 186 4.76 -12.69 5.37
N PHE A 187 4.46 -13.23 6.54
CA PHE A 187 5.38 -13.65 7.60
C PHE A 187 4.75 -14.78 8.42
N LEU A 188 5.52 -15.41 9.30
CA LEU A 188 5.00 -16.51 10.10
C LEU A 188 4.12 -16.01 11.26
N ASN A 189 2.82 -15.81 11.01
CA ASN A 189 1.83 -15.49 12.03
C ASN A 189 1.13 -16.72 12.65
N LEU A 190 1.73 -17.91 12.47
CA LEU A 190 1.12 -19.21 12.77
C LEU A 190 0.61 -19.34 14.20
N GLN A 191 1.28 -18.71 15.18
CA GLN A 191 0.87 -18.77 16.58
C GLN A 191 -0.58 -18.28 16.78
N ARG A 192 -0.98 -17.20 16.09
CA ARG A 192 -2.35 -16.67 16.17
C ARG A 192 -3.39 -17.67 15.62
N GLN A 193 -3.01 -18.46 14.61
CA GLN A 193 -3.85 -19.52 14.03
C GLN A 193 -3.96 -20.76 14.94
N ILE A 194 -2.88 -21.06 15.67
CA ILE A 194 -2.82 -22.20 16.58
C ILE A 194 -3.57 -21.91 17.87
N ASP A 195 -3.26 -20.79 18.51
CA ASP A 195 -3.86 -20.42 19.78
C ASP A 195 -5.30 -19.96 19.60
N GLN A 196 -5.63 -19.45 18.41
CA GLN A 196 -6.92 -18.85 18.08
C GLN A 196 -7.26 -17.75 19.09
N THR A 197 -6.24 -16.95 19.41
CA THR A 197 -6.30 -15.79 20.29
C THR A 197 -5.72 -14.57 19.57
N MET A 198 -6.27 -13.41 19.87
CA MET A 198 -5.79 -12.15 19.31
C MET A 198 -6.00 -11.06 20.35
N ASP A 199 -4.91 -10.52 20.89
CA ASP A 199 -5.03 -9.41 21.84
C ASP A 199 -5.63 -8.16 21.15
N PRO A 200 -6.44 -7.35 21.87
CA PRO A 200 -6.80 -7.54 23.28
C PRO A 200 -7.89 -8.61 23.55
N PHE A 201 -8.46 -9.26 22.52
CA PHE A 201 -9.79 -9.90 22.55
C PHE A 201 -9.88 -11.06 23.53
N ILE A 202 -10.98 -11.09 24.29
CA ILE A 202 -11.27 -12.22 25.19
C ILE A 202 -11.60 -13.45 24.37
N SER A 203 -10.78 -14.49 24.53
CA SER A 203 -10.98 -15.77 23.87
C SER A 203 -12.28 -16.44 24.34
N ASN A 204 -13.11 -16.82 23.38
CA ASN A 204 -14.31 -17.63 23.53
C ASN A 204 -14.51 -18.45 22.23
N ASP A 205 -15.43 -19.40 22.23
CA ASP A 205 -15.59 -20.31 21.08
C ASP A 205 -15.92 -19.57 19.77
N GLN A 206 -16.72 -18.50 19.83
CA GLN A 206 -17.04 -17.70 18.65
C GLN A 206 -15.85 -16.86 18.20
N MET A 207 -15.03 -16.34 19.12
CA MET A 207 -13.78 -15.63 18.81
C MET A 207 -12.78 -16.55 18.12
N LYS A 208 -12.69 -17.82 18.55
CA LYS A 208 -11.86 -18.81 17.88
C LYS A 208 -12.30 -19.02 16.44
N VAL A 209 -13.61 -19.18 16.20
CA VAL A 209 -14.16 -19.27 14.84
C VAL A 209 -13.84 -18.03 14.01
N ALA A 210 -13.97 -16.84 14.59
CA ALA A 210 -13.65 -15.59 13.91
C ALA A 210 -12.17 -15.54 13.46
N ILE A 211 -11.24 -15.91 14.35
CA ILE A 211 -9.79 -15.92 14.07
C ILE A 211 -9.45 -16.96 13.01
N GLN A 212 -10.00 -18.18 13.10
CA GLN A 212 -9.79 -19.23 12.10
C GLN A 212 -10.19 -18.78 10.69
N ARG A 213 -11.26 -18.00 10.58
CA ARG A 213 -11.86 -17.56 9.30
C ARG A 213 -11.33 -16.21 8.82
N MET A 214 -10.41 -15.57 9.54
CA MET A 214 -9.96 -14.20 9.28
C MET A 214 -9.04 -14.11 8.05
N PRO A 215 -9.49 -13.54 6.91
CA PRO A 215 -8.67 -13.42 5.71
C PRO A 215 -7.38 -12.64 5.93
N GLY A 216 -7.42 -11.61 6.79
CA GLY A 216 -6.29 -10.76 7.13
C GLY A 216 -5.18 -11.46 7.91
N LEU A 217 -5.45 -12.65 8.48
CA LEU A 217 -4.40 -13.52 8.99
C LEU A 217 -3.95 -14.53 7.94
N HIS A 218 -4.84 -14.97 7.06
CA HIS A 218 -4.49 -15.91 5.98
C HIS A 218 -3.53 -15.27 4.97
N ASN A 219 -3.77 -14.02 4.56
CA ASN A 219 -2.93 -13.34 3.57
C ASN A 219 -1.56 -12.96 4.12
N LEU A 220 -1.43 -12.88 5.45
CA LEU A 220 -0.15 -12.64 6.10
C LEU A 220 0.69 -13.91 6.23
N LEU A 221 0.21 -15.08 5.82
CA LEU A 221 1.06 -16.29 5.80
C LEU A 221 2.14 -16.20 4.71
N PRO A 222 3.27 -16.91 4.86
CA PRO A 222 4.37 -16.86 3.89
C PRO A 222 3.94 -17.25 2.47
N ASN A 223 4.10 -16.33 1.52
CA ASN A 223 3.88 -16.56 0.09
C ASN A 223 4.90 -17.59 -0.44
N TYR A 224 4.44 -18.51 -1.30
CA TYR A 224 5.21 -19.69 -1.68
C TYR A 224 6.39 -19.37 -2.60
N HIS A 225 6.29 -18.28 -3.37
CA HIS A 225 7.35 -17.80 -4.26
C HIS A 225 8.40 -17.00 -3.49
N VAL A 226 7.95 -16.01 -2.70
CA VAL A 226 8.83 -15.14 -1.89
C VAL A 226 9.68 -15.97 -0.93
N TYR A 227 9.07 -16.95 -0.27
CA TYR A 227 9.73 -17.82 0.69
C TYR A 227 10.36 -19.06 0.06
N ASN A 228 10.29 -19.21 -1.28
CA ASN A 228 10.76 -20.38 -2.02
C ASN A 228 10.29 -21.71 -1.38
N ASP A 229 9.03 -21.71 -0.94
CA ASP A 229 8.38 -22.83 -0.24
C ASP A 229 9.24 -23.40 0.91
N THR A 230 9.84 -22.52 1.71
CA THR A 230 10.69 -22.91 2.83
C THR A 230 9.93 -23.70 3.89
N ALA A 231 10.65 -24.56 4.61
CA ALA A 231 10.12 -25.23 5.79
C ALA A 231 9.73 -24.21 6.86
N LEU A 232 8.47 -24.29 7.30
CA LEU A 232 7.92 -23.50 8.40
C LEU A 232 7.84 -24.31 9.70
N ILE A 233 7.72 -25.63 9.59
CA ILE A 233 7.78 -26.56 10.73
C ILE A 233 8.80 -27.66 10.43
N GLU A 234 9.86 -27.69 11.23
CA GLU A 234 10.93 -28.69 11.17
C GLU A 234 10.61 -29.92 12.03
N ASN A 235 11.08 -31.09 11.61
CA ASN A 235 10.97 -32.36 12.34
C ASN A 235 9.53 -32.74 12.73
N TYR A 236 8.56 -32.40 11.87
CA TYR A 236 7.21 -32.93 11.98
C TYR A 236 7.20 -34.46 11.90
N THR A 237 6.09 -35.08 12.27
CA THR A 237 5.91 -36.54 12.42
C THR A 237 6.79 -37.39 11.47
N ASN A 238 7.52 -38.35 12.04
CA ASN A 238 8.50 -39.20 11.33
C ASN A 238 9.67 -38.45 10.66
N GLY A 239 10.03 -37.25 11.13
CA GLY A 239 11.15 -36.46 10.61
C GLY A 239 10.83 -35.71 9.31
N THR A 240 9.55 -35.55 8.99
CA THR A 240 9.09 -34.75 7.85
C THR A 240 9.15 -33.25 8.17
N THR A 241 8.94 -32.40 7.17
CA THR A 241 8.88 -30.93 7.34
C THR A 241 7.58 -30.41 6.73
N VAL A 242 6.94 -29.45 7.38
CA VAL A 242 5.80 -28.72 6.81
C VAL A 242 6.33 -27.46 6.15
N LYS A 243 6.10 -27.34 4.85
CA LYS A 243 6.46 -26.15 4.06
C LYS A 243 5.35 -25.10 4.05
N ALA A 244 5.66 -23.92 3.54
CA ALA A 244 4.67 -22.84 3.37
C ALA A 244 3.41 -23.31 2.64
N SER A 245 3.57 -24.02 1.51
CA SER A 245 2.46 -24.59 0.74
C SER A 245 1.63 -25.65 1.46
N GLN A 246 2.11 -26.16 2.60
CA GLN A 246 1.47 -27.24 3.35
C GLN A 246 0.88 -26.76 4.69
N ILE A 247 1.09 -25.48 5.04
CA ILE A 247 0.75 -24.98 6.38
C ILE A 247 -0.73 -25.09 6.70
N TYR A 248 -1.56 -24.88 5.68
CA TYR A 248 -2.99 -24.95 5.82
C TYR A 248 -3.46 -26.39 6.08
N GLN A 249 -2.91 -27.36 5.35
CA GLN A 249 -3.21 -28.77 5.57
C GLN A 249 -2.82 -29.18 6.99
N PHE A 250 -1.64 -28.75 7.44
CA PHE A 250 -1.19 -28.95 8.81
C PHE A 250 -2.19 -28.39 9.85
N LEU A 251 -2.66 -27.15 9.68
CA LEU A 251 -3.64 -26.55 10.58
C LEU A 251 -4.97 -27.32 10.59
N ARG A 252 -5.45 -27.78 9.43
CA ARG A 252 -6.67 -28.60 9.33
C ARG A 252 -6.52 -29.95 10.03
N GLU A 253 -5.39 -30.64 9.83
CA GLU A 253 -5.10 -31.94 10.44
C GLU A 253 -4.99 -31.88 11.97
N ASN A 254 -4.77 -30.68 12.53
CA ASN A 254 -4.67 -30.43 13.96
C ASN A 254 -5.90 -29.68 14.52
N ASP A 255 -7.05 -29.78 13.84
CA ASP A 255 -8.33 -29.18 14.24
C ASP A 255 -8.26 -27.66 14.51
N ARG A 256 -7.35 -26.97 13.80
CA ARG A 256 -7.21 -25.51 13.90
C ARG A 256 -7.97 -24.74 12.84
N LEU A 257 -8.63 -25.42 11.89
CA LEU A 257 -9.44 -24.77 10.85
C LEU A 257 -10.70 -25.56 10.56
N ASP A 258 -11.84 -24.89 10.65
CA ASP A 258 -13.11 -25.45 10.19
C ASP A 258 -13.25 -25.43 8.65
N ASN A 259 -14.36 -25.99 8.15
CA ASN A 259 -14.59 -26.09 6.70
C ASN A 259 -14.77 -24.72 6.01
N ASP A 260 -15.34 -23.71 6.67
CA ASP A 260 -15.49 -22.40 6.06
C ASP A 260 -14.13 -21.69 6.02
N ALA A 261 -13.35 -21.79 7.10
CA ALA A 261 -11.97 -21.31 7.16
C ALA A 261 -11.12 -21.97 6.05
N TYR A 262 -11.36 -23.24 5.74
CA TYR A 262 -10.76 -23.94 4.61
C TYR A 262 -11.06 -23.30 3.27
N GLU A 263 -12.32 -23.07 2.99
CA GLU A 263 -12.73 -22.48 1.72
C GLU A 263 -12.27 -21.03 1.59
N ILE A 264 -12.31 -20.24 2.68
CA ILE A 264 -11.81 -18.86 2.71
C ILE A 264 -10.31 -18.81 2.47
N PHE A 265 -9.54 -19.68 3.13
CA PHE A 265 -8.10 -19.75 2.89
C PHE A 265 -7.78 -20.08 1.44
N LYS A 266 -8.48 -21.03 0.81
CA LYS A 266 -8.23 -21.36 -0.61
C LYS A 266 -8.42 -20.16 -1.55
N LEU A 267 -9.33 -19.24 -1.23
CA LEU A 267 -9.46 -17.98 -1.99
C LEU A 267 -8.19 -17.13 -1.83
N THR A 268 -7.74 -16.96 -0.60
CA THR A 268 -6.49 -16.26 -0.27
C THR A 268 -5.29 -16.92 -0.93
N GLU A 269 -5.18 -18.24 -0.86
CA GLU A 269 -4.07 -19.00 -1.41
C GLU A 269 -3.97 -18.80 -2.93
N LYS A 270 -5.09 -18.99 -3.63
CA LYS A 270 -5.17 -18.87 -5.08
C LYS A 270 -4.79 -17.47 -5.56
N ASP A 271 -5.34 -16.44 -4.92
CA ASP A 271 -5.22 -15.07 -5.41
C ASP A 271 -3.93 -14.38 -4.91
N HIS A 272 -3.34 -14.88 -3.82
CA HIS A 272 -2.19 -14.24 -3.15
C HIS A 272 -0.99 -15.19 -2.89
N LEU A 273 -1.15 -16.29 -2.16
CA LEU A 273 0.01 -17.08 -1.68
C LEU A 273 0.73 -17.88 -2.78
N GLN A 274 -0.01 -18.31 -3.81
CA GLN A 274 0.52 -19.06 -4.96
C GLN A 274 0.96 -18.17 -6.13
N ASN A 275 0.80 -16.86 -6.01
CA ASN A 275 1.02 -15.94 -7.12
C ASN A 275 2.37 -15.22 -6.96
N ASP A 276 3.07 -15.05 -8.09
CA ASP A 276 4.37 -14.35 -8.18
C ASP A 276 4.18 -12.89 -8.58
N TYR A 277 3.07 -12.28 -8.16
CA TYR A 277 2.61 -10.98 -8.65
C TYR A 277 3.47 -9.78 -8.21
N LEU A 278 4.56 -10.00 -7.47
CA LEU A 278 5.43 -8.95 -6.95
C LEU A 278 6.40 -8.41 -8.02
N GLU A 279 5.85 -7.90 -9.11
CA GLU A 279 6.60 -7.18 -10.13
C GLU A 279 7.02 -5.78 -9.63
N GLU A 280 8.08 -5.18 -10.16
CA GLU A 280 8.50 -3.84 -9.74
C GLU A 280 7.46 -2.78 -10.19
N LEU A 281 7.10 -1.84 -9.31
CA LEU A 281 5.98 -0.90 -9.52
C LEU A 281 6.17 0.13 -10.65
N GLY A 282 7.37 0.22 -11.24
CA GLY A 282 7.66 1.15 -12.33
C GLY A 282 7.69 2.63 -11.93
N VAL A 283 7.67 2.93 -10.63
CA VAL A 283 7.77 4.26 -10.02
C VAL A 283 8.79 4.24 -8.88
N ARG A 284 9.29 5.41 -8.47
CA ARG A 284 10.26 5.50 -7.37
C ARG A 284 9.71 4.78 -6.16
N THR A 285 10.49 3.88 -5.59
CA THR A 285 10.08 3.09 -4.43
C THR A 285 11.16 3.15 -3.36
N LEU A 286 10.76 3.39 -2.12
CA LEU A 286 11.64 3.33 -0.95
C LEU A 286 11.20 2.18 -0.05
N VAL A 287 12.07 1.21 0.19
CA VAL A 287 11.83 0.10 1.12
C VAL A 287 12.69 0.32 2.36
N LEU A 288 12.04 0.49 3.51
CA LEU A 288 12.69 0.67 4.81
C LEU A 288 12.35 -0.51 5.71
N TYR A 289 13.36 -1.27 6.13
CA TYR A 289 13.16 -2.46 6.96
C TYR A 289 14.34 -2.71 7.88
N ASN A 290 14.16 -3.61 8.84
CA ASN A 290 15.21 -4.06 9.73
C ASN A 290 15.32 -5.58 9.64
N SER A 291 16.54 -6.09 9.42
CA SER A 291 16.83 -7.53 9.51
C SER A 291 17.57 -7.92 10.79
N GLY A 292 17.98 -6.93 11.59
CA GLY A 292 18.86 -7.16 12.73
C GLY A 292 18.17 -7.77 13.95
N PHE A 293 16.84 -7.72 14.05
CA PHE A 293 16.13 -8.20 15.22
C PHE A 293 15.74 -9.69 15.06
N PRO A 294 15.90 -10.54 16.10
CA PRO A 294 15.43 -11.91 16.05
C PRO A 294 13.90 -12.01 15.95
N THR A 295 13.38 -12.54 14.84
CA THR A 295 11.94 -12.71 14.59
C THR A 295 11.59 -14.17 14.40
N ILE A 296 10.49 -14.65 14.98
CA ILE A 296 10.04 -16.04 14.76
C ILE A 296 9.71 -16.24 13.28
N GLY A 297 10.45 -17.14 12.61
CA GLY A 297 10.29 -17.43 11.18
C GLY A 297 10.06 -18.91 10.87
N ALA A 298 10.19 -19.79 11.86
CA ALA A 298 9.83 -21.21 11.78
C ALA A 298 9.57 -21.76 13.19
N TYR A 299 9.09 -23.00 13.23
CA TYR A 299 8.98 -23.79 14.45
C TYR A 299 9.69 -25.13 14.30
N ARG A 300 10.16 -25.69 15.41
CA ARG A 300 10.50 -27.11 15.52
C ARG A 300 9.34 -27.83 16.20
N TRP A 301 8.84 -28.87 15.55
CA TRP A 301 7.82 -29.73 16.13
C TRP A 301 8.33 -30.40 17.41
N ASN A 302 7.47 -30.47 18.41
CA ASN A 302 7.76 -31.09 19.69
C ASN A 302 6.49 -31.73 20.25
N ASN A 303 6.27 -33.01 19.98
CA ASN A 303 5.11 -33.81 20.42
C ASN A 303 3.72 -33.35 19.95
N THR A 304 3.32 -32.11 20.25
CA THR A 304 2.01 -31.53 19.92
C THR A 304 2.15 -30.18 19.24
N ILE A 305 1.05 -29.69 18.65
CA ILE A 305 1.00 -28.38 18.00
C ILE A 305 1.21 -27.23 18.99
N ASP A 306 0.81 -27.42 20.26
CA ASP A 306 0.88 -26.40 21.29
C ASP A 306 2.27 -26.34 21.97
N ASP A 307 3.13 -27.34 21.73
CA ASP A 307 4.44 -27.50 22.36
C ASP A 307 5.61 -27.10 21.43
N MET A 308 5.32 -26.55 20.25
CA MET A 308 6.33 -26.21 19.24
C MET A 308 7.36 -25.20 19.74
N ILE A 309 8.61 -25.39 19.34
CA ILE A 309 9.73 -24.54 19.75
C ILE A 309 10.00 -23.49 18.66
N PRO A 310 9.93 -22.19 18.95
CA PRO A 310 10.17 -21.16 17.93
C PRO A 310 11.62 -21.16 17.45
N ILE A 311 11.80 -20.88 16.17
CA ILE A 311 13.10 -20.68 15.51
C ILE A 311 13.12 -19.26 14.97
N ASN A 312 14.08 -18.47 15.46
CA ASN A 312 14.26 -17.09 15.02
C ASN A 312 15.01 -17.02 13.69
N ARG A 313 14.61 -16.05 12.87
CA ARG A 313 15.20 -15.60 11.61
C ARG A 313 15.43 -14.08 11.67
N PRO A 314 16.21 -13.51 10.73
CA PRO A 314 16.35 -12.06 10.61
C PRO A 314 15.00 -11.35 10.39
N GLY A 315 14.79 -10.21 11.07
CA GLY A 315 13.58 -9.39 10.94
C GLY A 315 13.56 -8.21 11.90
N ASP A 316 12.36 -7.76 12.27
CA ASP A 316 12.12 -6.59 13.12
C ASP A 316 11.41 -6.90 14.46
N GLY A 317 11.34 -8.18 14.83
CA GLY A 317 10.66 -8.69 16.03
C GLY A 317 9.21 -9.12 15.82
N GLU A 318 8.56 -8.77 14.71
CA GLU A 318 7.23 -9.28 14.34
C GLU A 318 7.21 -9.87 12.93
N VAL A 319 7.80 -9.17 11.97
CA VAL A 319 7.87 -9.56 10.56
C VAL A 319 9.30 -9.98 10.21
N THR A 320 9.43 -11.10 9.51
CA THR A 320 10.73 -11.57 9.02
C THR A 320 11.18 -10.77 7.81
N ALA A 321 12.48 -10.61 7.61
CA ALA A 321 13.04 -9.78 6.55
C ALA A 321 12.88 -10.37 5.13
N ASP A 322 12.41 -11.62 5.00
CA ASP A 322 12.32 -12.35 3.72
C ASP A 322 11.56 -11.56 2.64
N GLY A 323 10.40 -10.98 3.00
CA GLY A 323 9.59 -10.17 2.10
C GLY A 323 10.32 -8.93 1.59
N ALA A 324 10.88 -8.15 2.52
CA ALA A 324 11.67 -6.96 2.17
C ALA A 324 12.90 -7.30 1.31
N GLN A 325 13.63 -8.34 1.69
CA GLN A 325 14.81 -8.82 0.96
C GLN A 325 14.46 -9.37 -0.42
N TYR A 326 13.27 -9.94 -0.60
CA TYR A 326 12.76 -10.32 -1.91
C TYR A 326 12.58 -9.09 -2.80
N LEU A 327 11.87 -8.06 -2.32
CA LEU A 327 11.70 -6.82 -3.07
C LEU A 327 13.06 -6.21 -3.43
N CYS A 328 13.96 -6.06 -2.47
CA CYS A 328 15.26 -5.44 -2.69
C CYS A 328 16.20 -6.20 -3.63
N ARG A 329 15.99 -7.50 -3.82
CA ARG A 329 16.76 -8.30 -4.79
C ARG A 329 16.16 -8.27 -6.19
N ASN A 330 14.84 -8.16 -6.31
CA ASN A 330 14.13 -8.31 -7.58
C ASN A 330 13.68 -6.97 -8.17
N TRP A 331 13.50 -5.93 -7.37
CA TRP A 331 13.14 -4.59 -7.79
C TRP A 331 14.41 -3.73 -7.78
N ILE A 332 15.01 -3.54 -8.95
CA ILE A 332 16.35 -2.96 -9.08
C ILE A 332 16.38 -1.66 -9.89
N ASN A 333 15.30 -1.31 -10.59
CA ASN A 333 15.32 -0.19 -11.53
C ASN A 333 14.88 1.12 -10.87
N PHE A 334 13.88 1.06 -9.99
CA PHE A 334 13.25 2.25 -9.38
C PHE A 334 13.26 2.20 -7.85
N THR A 335 13.81 1.14 -7.28
CA THR A 335 13.70 0.84 -5.85
C THR A 335 15.00 1.13 -5.11
N THR A 336 14.90 1.93 -4.05
CA THR A 336 15.95 2.12 -3.06
C THR A 336 15.60 1.34 -1.80
N CYS A 337 16.55 0.55 -1.31
CA CYS A 337 16.39 -0.25 -0.12
C CYS A 337 17.31 0.17 1.01
N VAL A 338 16.77 0.23 2.22
CA VAL A 338 17.52 0.48 3.45
C VAL A 338 17.19 -0.61 4.45
N ASP A 339 18.18 -1.47 4.71
CA ASP A 339 18.18 -2.39 5.85
C ASP A 339 18.94 -1.75 7.01
N PHE A 340 18.27 -1.47 8.11
CA PHE A 340 18.91 -0.87 9.29
C PHE A 340 19.85 -1.84 10.00
N HIS A 341 19.58 -3.15 9.91
CA HIS A 341 20.35 -4.22 10.53
C HIS A 341 20.72 -3.94 12.00
N LYS A 342 19.73 -3.61 12.83
CA LYS A 342 19.88 -3.29 14.26
C LYS A 342 19.14 -4.28 15.16
N GLU A 343 19.84 -4.85 16.12
CA GLU A 343 19.28 -5.79 17.10
C GLU A 343 18.44 -5.12 18.20
N ASN A 344 18.62 -3.83 18.47
CA ASN A 344 18.03 -3.14 19.63
C ASN A 344 17.33 -1.81 19.28
N ALA A 345 17.04 -1.58 18.01
CA ALA A 345 16.36 -0.40 17.50
C ALA A 345 15.58 -0.78 16.24
N PHE A 346 14.66 0.08 15.77
CA PHE A 346 13.86 -0.20 14.57
C PHE A 346 13.10 -1.53 14.68
N THR A 347 12.48 -1.78 15.85
CA THR A 347 11.53 -2.90 15.99
C THR A 347 10.30 -2.62 15.13
N HIS A 348 9.49 -3.63 14.83
CA HIS A 348 8.30 -3.47 13.97
C HIS A 348 7.47 -2.24 14.36
N LYS A 349 7.17 -2.12 15.66
CA LYS A 349 6.38 -1.01 16.22
C LYS A 349 7.16 0.29 16.34
N SER A 350 8.46 0.26 16.63
CA SER A 350 9.24 1.48 16.89
C SER A 350 9.76 2.15 15.63
N ILE A 351 9.91 1.40 14.52
CA ILE A 351 10.53 1.88 13.27
C ILE A 351 9.89 3.17 12.75
N VAL A 352 8.57 3.32 12.91
CA VAL A 352 7.80 4.49 12.46
C VAL A 352 8.14 5.77 13.23
N HIS A 353 8.76 5.65 14.41
CA HIS A 353 9.15 6.77 15.28
C HIS A 353 10.65 7.09 15.22
N GLU A 354 11.42 6.30 14.46
CA GLU A 354 12.86 6.47 14.39
C GLU A 354 13.20 7.69 13.52
N LYS A 355 14.01 8.60 14.06
CA LYS A 355 14.37 9.85 13.38
C LYS A 355 14.98 9.61 11.98
N ASP A 356 15.85 8.62 11.86
CA ASP A 356 16.49 8.26 10.58
C ASP A 356 15.46 7.74 9.55
N VAL A 357 14.41 7.05 10.00
CA VAL A 357 13.30 6.64 9.12
C VAL A 357 12.53 7.86 8.62
N ILE A 358 12.14 8.76 9.53
CA ILE A 358 11.40 9.97 9.19
C ILE A 358 12.20 10.85 8.22
N GLU A 359 13.50 11.07 8.50
CA GLU A 359 14.38 11.86 7.63
C GLU A 359 14.50 11.27 6.22
N ARG A 360 14.57 9.95 6.08
CA ARG A 360 14.61 9.27 4.77
C ARG A 360 13.30 9.40 4.01
N ILE A 361 12.16 9.31 4.70
CA ILE A 361 10.85 9.49 4.09
C ILE A 361 10.69 10.92 3.60
N ILE A 362 11.04 11.91 4.42
CA ILE A 362 11.02 13.32 4.03
C ILE A 362 11.94 13.55 2.83
N GLN A 363 13.18 13.07 2.87
CA GLN A 363 14.09 13.16 1.72
C GLN A 363 13.47 12.51 0.48
N PHE A 364 12.83 11.36 0.60
CA PHE A 364 12.20 10.69 -0.54
C PHE A 364 11.04 11.48 -1.15
N ILE A 365 10.24 12.15 -0.32
CA ILE A 365 9.12 13.02 -0.74
C ILE A 365 9.65 14.31 -1.37
N GLU A 366 10.66 14.93 -0.74
CA GLU A 366 11.26 16.19 -1.19
C GLU A 366 12.21 16.02 -2.38
N LEU A 367 12.63 14.78 -2.67
CA LEU A 367 13.31 14.40 -3.91
C LEU A 367 12.34 14.59 -5.07
N THR A 368 12.15 15.85 -5.45
CA THR A 368 11.74 16.19 -6.80
C THR A 368 12.73 15.52 -7.75
N GLU A 369 12.23 14.87 -8.82
CA GLU A 369 13.08 14.62 -9.99
C GLU A 369 13.83 15.91 -10.20
N GLU A 370 15.17 15.86 -10.11
CA GLU A 370 16.02 17.01 -10.39
C GLU A 370 15.45 17.57 -11.69
N LYS A 371 14.70 18.68 -11.60
CA LYS A 371 14.34 19.45 -12.79
C LYS A 371 15.71 19.67 -13.34
N VAL A 372 16.05 18.99 -14.46
CA VAL A 372 17.33 19.12 -15.11
C VAL A 372 17.57 20.60 -15.06
N GLU A 373 18.47 21.03 -14.17
CA GLU A 373 18.73 22.44 -14.04
C GLU A 373 19.39 22.66 -15.37
N ILE A 374 18.59 23.14 -16.30
CA ILE A 374 19.07 23.70 -17.52
C ILE A 374 19.81 24.92 -16.96
N GLY A 375 21.04 24.72 -16.48
CA GLY A 375 21.84 25.75 -15.85
C GLY A 375 21.91 26.92 -16.82
N GLY A 376 22.27 28.12 -16.37
CA GLY A 376 22.15 29.34 -17.19
C GLY A 376 22.54 29.16 -18.67
N LEU A 377 23.55 28.33 -18.96
CA LEU A 377 23.92 27.88 -20.30
C LEU A 377 22.82 27.17 -21.11
N GLY A 378 22.10 26.19 -20.57
CA GLY A 378 21.05 25.51 -21.30
C GLY A 378 19.82 26.39 -21.54
N ILE A 379 19.46 27.30 -20.61
CA ILE A 379 18.39 28.28 -20.82
C ILE A 379 18.84 29.21 -21.95
N PHE A 380 20.11 29.60 -21.94
CA PHE A 380 20.72 30.35 -23.04
C PHE A 380 20.65 29.59 -24.37
N ILE A 381 20.90 28.28 -24.39
CA ILE A 381 20.79 27.44 -25.59
C ILE A 381 19.34 27.38 -26.09
N VAL A 382 18.36 27.17 -25.21
CA VAL A 382 16.95 27.16 -25.58
C VAL A 382 16.50 28.53 -26.10
N VAL A 383 16.93 29.62 -25.47
CA VAL A 383 16.65 30.99 -25.92
C VAL A 383 17.29 31.27 -27.29
N ILE A 384 18.54 30.85 -27.51
CA ILE A 384 19.21 30.97 -28.81
C ILE A 384 18.47 30.16 -29.87
N ALA A 385 18.04 28.93 -29.56
CA ALA A 385 17.32 28.08 -30.50
C ALA A 385 15.98 28.72 -30.90
N ILE A 386 15.24 29.28 -29.94
CA ILE A 386 13.99 30.01 -30.20
C ILE A 386 14.26 31.27 -31.04
N ALA A 387 15.30 32.04 -30.71
CA ALA A 387 15.66 33.25 -31.47
C ALA A 387 16.09 32.93 -32.90
N ALA A 388 16.86 31.86 -33.11
CA ALA A 388 17.25 31.38 -34.42
C ALA A 388 16.04 30.91 -35.24
N LEU A 389 15.11 30.18 -34.62
CA LEU A 389 13.86 29.76 -35.26
C LEU A 389 13.03 30.99 -35.69
N GLN A 390 12.88 31.99 -34.82
CA GLN A 390 12.19 33.24 -35.15
C GLN A 390 12.87 34.00 -36.30
N ALA A 391 14.20 34.05 -36.34
CA ALA A 391 14.95 34.66 -37.42
C ALA A 391 14.72 33.93 -38.76
N VAL A 392 14.72 32.60 -38.76
CA VAL A 392 14.41 31.78 -39.94
C VAL A 392 13.00 32.05 -40.43
N VAL A 393 12.00 32.07 -39.53
CA VAL A 393 10.61 32.41 -39.88
C VAL A 393 10.53 33.80 -40.50
N LEU A 394 11.24 34.79 -39.93
CA LEU A 394 11.26 36.15 -40.46
C LEU A 394 11.87 36.22 -41.86
N ILE A 395 12.97 35.50 -42.10
CA ILE A 395 13.62 35.41 -43.42
C ILE A 395 12.68 34.76 -44.44
N VAL A 396 11.98 33.68 -44.06
CA VAL A 396 11.01 33.02 -44.95
C VAL A 396 9.87 33.97 -45.29
N VAL A 397 9.32 34.68 -44.30
CA VAL A 397 8.27 35.69 -44.53
C VAL A 397 8.76 36.80 -45.46
N LEU A 398 9.96 37.34 -45.21
CA LEU A 398 10.56 38.36 -46.08
C LEU A 398 10.79 37.83 -47.50
N PHE A 399 11.25 36.59 -47.65
CA PHE A 399 11.43 35.96 -48.94
C PHE A 399 10.10 35.80 -49.70
N ILE A 400 9.03 35.38 -49.02
CA ILE A 400 7.68 35.30 -49.58
C ILE A 400 7.19 36.69 -50.01
N LEU A 401 7.36 37.71 -49.17
CA LEU A 401 6.97 39.09 -49.47
C LEU A 401 7.75 39.67 -50.66
N CYS A 402 9.06 39.42 -50.73
CA CYS A 402 9.91 39.84 -51.84
C CYS A 402 9.57 39.12 -53.14
N LYS A 403 9.28 37.81 -53.08
CA LYS A 403 8.84 37.03 -54.25
C LYS A 403 7.50 37.54 -54.79
N ASN A 404 6.57 37.90 -53.92
CA ASN A 404 5.26 38.43 -54.34
C ASN A 404 5.35 39.84 -54.94
N ARG A 405 6.31 40.67 -54.51
CA ARG A 405 6.55 41.99 -55.12
C ARG A 405 7.07 41.95 -56.56
N GLY A 406 7.62 40.82 -57.02
CA GLY A 406 8.14 40.66 -58.38
C GLY A 406 7.08 40.41 -59.46
N ASN A 407 5.82 40.17 -59.07
CA ASN A 407 4.76 39.83 -60.02
C ASN A 407 3.79 40.98 -60.34
N ASP A 408 3.95 42.14 -59.69
CA ASP A 408 3.21 43.35 -60.06
C ASP A 408 3.98 44.11 -61.16
N VAL A 409 4.06 43.51 -62.37
CA VAL A 409 4.41 44.28 -63.57
C VAL A 409 3.19 45.15 -63.90
N PRO A 410 3.30 46.48 -63.92
CA PRO A 410 2.22 47.33 -64.37
C PRO A 410 2.01 47.06 -65.87
N THR A 411 0.87 46.47 -66.22
CA THR A 411 0.43 46.41 -67.62
C THR A 411 0.18 47.84 -68.10
N VAL A 412 1.16 48.39 -68.82
CA VAL A 412 1.02 49.62 -69.58
C VAL A 412 0.29 49.31 -70.88
N GLY A 413 -0.97 49.72 -70.96
CA GLY A 413 -1.74 49.80 -72.21
C GLY A 413 -2.96 50.68 -71.92
N SER A 414 -3.33 51.68 -72.71
CA SER A 414 -2.88 52.11 -74.02
C SER A 414 -3.48 53.51 -74.22
N PHE A 415 -2.68 54.45 -74.72
CA PHE A 415 -3.13 55.78 -75.11
C PHE A 415 -3.97 55.68 -76.40
N VAL A 416 -5.22 56.15 -76.34
CA VAL A 416 -6.07 56.38 -77.51
C VAL A 416 -5.69 57.73 -78.14
N SER A 417 -5.35 57.71 -79.43
CA SER A 417 -5.01 58.90 -80.22
C SER A 417 -6.28 59.63 -80.69
N PHE A 418 -6.29 60.95 -80.54
CA PHE A 418 -7.15 61.84 -81.34
C PHE A 418 -6.49 62.12 -82.68
N GLY A 419 -7.24 61.90 -83.75
CA GLY A 419 -6.97 62.24 -85.15
C GLY A 419 -8.27 62.14 -85.93
#